data_AF-A0A9D1NQP1-F1
#
_entry.id   AF-A0A9D1NQP1-F1
#
_cell.length_a   1.000
_cell.length_b   1.000
_cell.length_c   1.000
_cell.angle_alpha   90.00
_cell.angle_beta   90.00
_cell.angle_gamma   90.00
#
_symmetry.space_group_name_H-M   'P 1'
#
loop_
_entity.id
_entity.type
_entity.pdbx_description
1 polymer ?
#
loop_
_entity_poly.entity_id
_entity_poly.type
_entity_poly.pdbx_seq_one_letter_code
_entity_poly.pdbx_strand_id
1 'polypeptide(L)'
;ENAPEPTEAASQVLLKEQINQVLGTLTDREEKVLRLRFGLEDGRSRTLEEVGQMFNVTRERIRQIEAKALRKLRHPNRSNKVKDFIDN
;
A
#
# COMPACT_ATOMS: atom_id res chain seq x y z
N GLU A 1 5.61 24.77 -16.22
CA GLU A 1 5.88 23.32 -16.29
C GLU A 1 7.07 23.04 -15.38
N ASN A 2 6.84 22.53 -14.16
CA ASN A 2 7.93 22.10 -13.28
C ASN A 2 8.11 20.60 -13.51
N ALA A 3 9.11 20.24 -14.32
CA ALA A 3 9.59 18.87 -14.33
C ALA A 3 10.12 18.57 -12.91
N PRO A 4 9.74 17.43 -12.29
CA PRO A 4 10.24 17.08 -10.97
C PRO A 4 11.76 17.04 -11.02
N GLU A 5 12.43 17.65 -10.04
CA GLU A 5 13.89 17.61 -10.00
C GLU A 5 14.37 16.14 -9.98
N PRO A 6 15.52 15.81 -10.58
CA PRO A 6 16.01 14.43 -10.65
C PRO A 6 16.05 13.71 -9.29
N THR A 7 16.28 14.47 -8.22
CA THR A 7 16.21 14.07 -6.80
C THR A 7 14.80 13.68 -6.35
N GLU A 8 13.77 14.41 -6.77
CA GLU A 8 12.36 14.09 -6.48
C GLU A 8 11.88 12.86 -7.27
N ALA A 9 12.35 12.71 -8.51
CA ALA A 9 12.05 11.52 -9.31
C ALA A 9 12.69 10.26 -8.70
N ALA A 10 13.94 10.35 -8.24
CA ALA A 10 14.64 9.26 -7.58
C ALA A 10 13.97 8.85 -6.24
N SER A 11 13.54 9.82 -5.43
CA SER A 11 12.88 9.53 -4.15
C SER A 11 11.51 8.86 -4.35
N GLN A 12 10.75 9.25 -5.38
CA GLN A 12 9.48 8.61 -5.72
C GLN A 12 9.66 7.15 -6.18
N VAL A 13 10.70 6.85 -6.95
CA VAL A 13 11.01 5.47 -7.37
C VAL A 13 11.35 4.61 -6.17
N LEU A 14 12.24 5.09 -5.29
CA LEU A 14 12.63 4.37 -4.07
C LEU A 14 11.43 4.11 -3.14
N LEU A 15 10.57 5.12 -2.95
CA LEU A 15 9.36 4.97 -2.15
C LEU A 15 8.42 3.91 -2.72
N LYS A 16 8.24 3.90 -4.05
CA LYS A 16 7.40 2.90 -4.73
C LYS A 16 7.96 1.49 -4.59
N GLU A 17 9.27 1.32 -4.72
CA GLU A 17 9.94 0.02 -4.52
C GLU A 17 9.76 -0.51 -3.10
N GLN A 18 9.89 0.35 -2.09
CA GLN A 18 9.68 -0.03 -0.70
C GLN A 18 8.24 -0.44 -0.42
N ILE A 19 7.27 0.34 -0.91
CA ILE A 19 5.85 0.00 -0.80
C ILE A 19 5.61 -1.38 -1.43
N ASN A 20 6.15 -1.64 -2.63
CA ASN A 20 6.03 -2.95 -3.27
C ASN A 20 6.67 -4.08 -2.45
N GLN A 21 7.87 -3.88 -1.89
CA GLN A 21 8.52 -4.89 -1.04
C GLN A 21 7.70 -5.22 0.20
N VAL A 22 7.14 -4.19 0.85
CA VAL A 22 6.37 -4.32 2.08
C VAL A 22 5.02 -4.99 1.81
N LEU A 23 4.35 -4.61 0.73
CA LEU A 23 3.12 -5.24 0.27
C LEU A 23 3.32 -6.72 -0.10
N GLY A 24 4.45 -7.06 -0.73
CA GLY A 24 4.81 -8.44 -1.05
C GLY A 24 5.03 -9.35 0.18
N THR A 25 5.04 -8.80 1.40
CA THR A 25 5.04 -9.61 2.65
C THR A 25 3.65 -10.00 3.13
N LEU A 26 2.60 -9.40 2.55
CA LEU A 26 1.21 -9.70 2.86
C LEU A 26 0.74 -10.93 2.08
N THR A 27 -0.48 -11.39 2.33
CA THR A 27 -1.09 -12.39 1.44
C THR A 27 -1.54 -11.73 0.15
N ASP A 28 -1.60 -12.47 -0.96
CA ASP A 28 -2.05 -11.97 -2.28
C ASP A 28 -3.36 -11.16 -2.19
N ARG A 29 -4.28 -11.61 -1.33
CA ARG A 29 -5.57 -10.94 -1.10
C ARG A 29 -5.43 -9.63 -0.33
N GLU A 30 -4.59 -9.60 0.71
CA GLU A 30 -4.31 -8.38 1.49
C GLU A 30 -3.57 -7.35 0.63
N GLU A 31 -2.56 -7.79 -0.11
CA GLU A 31 -1.80 -6.97 -1.06
C GLU A 31 -2.72 -6.36 -2.11
N LYS A 32 -3.53 -7.17 -2.79
CA LYS A 32 -4.40 -6.70 -3.87
C LYS A 32 -5.49 -5.74 -3.38
N VAL A 33 -6.03 -5.97 -2.18
CA VAL A 33 -6.96 -5.02 -1.54
C VAL A 33 -6.28 -3.68 -1.29
N LEU A 34 -5.05 -3.66 -0.76
CA LEU A 34 -4.33 -2.39 -0.53
C LEU A 34 -3.92 -1.71 -1.84
N ARG A 35 -3.43 -2.45 -2.85
CA ARG A 35 -3.08 -1.90 -4.16
C ARG A 35 -4.27 -1.18 -4.80
N LEU A 36 -5.45 -1.78 -4.76
CA LEU A 36 -6.69 -1.19 -5.28
C LEU A 36 -7.20 -0.03 -4.42
N ARG A 37 -7.17 -0.15 -3.09
CA ARG A 37 -7.60 0.92 -2.17
C ARG A 37 -6.80 2.20 -2.36
N PHE A 38 -5.48 2.08 -2.51
CA PHE A 38 -4.56 3.21 -2.61
C PHE A 38 -4.19 3.58 -4.05
N GLY A 39 -4.71 2.86 -5.06
CA GLY A 39 -4.41 3.13 -6.47
C GLY A 39 -2.94 2.90 -6.83
N LEU A 40 -2.28 1.94 -6.17
CA LEU A 40 -0.85 1.68 -6.36
C LEU A 40 -0.52 0.95 -7.67
N GLU A 41 -1.55 0.45 -8.36
CA GLU A 41 -1.43 -0.27 -9.63
C GLU A 41 -1.85 0.61 -10.82
N ASP A 42 -3.01 1.25 -10.75
CA ASP A 42 -3.62 2.02 -11.84
C ASP A 42 -3.71 3.53 -11.57
N GLY A 43 -3.16 4.00 -10.44
CA GLY A 43 -3.20 5.40 -10.02
C GLY A 43 -4.56 5.86 -9.50
N ARG A 44 -5.56 4.97 -9.39
CA ARG A 44 -6.92 5.30 -8.98
C ARG A 44 -7.26 4.64 -7.65
N SER A 45 -7.36 5.45 -6.61
CA SER A 45 -7.83 4.98 -5.32
C SER A 45 -9.29 4.55 -5.40
N ARG A 46 -9.61 3.44 -4.74
CA ARG A 46 -10.97 2.89 -4.66
C ARG A 46 -11.49 2.94 -3.24
N THR A 47 -12.79 3.12 -3.12
CA THR A 47 -13.49 3.05 -1.84
C THR A 47 -13.56 1.61 -1.32
N LEU A 48 -13.79 1.46 -0.02
CA LEU A 48 -14.02 0.14 0.60
C LEU A 48 -15.16 -0.64 -0.07
N GLU A 49 -16.17 0.08 -0.58
CA GLU A 49 -17.34 -0.49 -1.22
C GLU A 49 -17.03 -0.98 -2.63
N GLU A 50 -16.36 -0.17 -3.46
CA GLU A 50 -15.91 -0.58 -4.80
C GLU A 50 -14.98 -1.80 -4.73
N VAL A 51 -14.04 -1.80 -3.79
CA VAL A 51 -13.16 -2.95 -3.58
C VAL A 51 -13.97 -4.15 -3.07
N GLY A 52 -14.96 -3.93 -2.20
CA GLY A 52 -15.87 -4.99 -1.75
C GLY A 52 -16.59 -5.67 -2.92
N GLN A 53 -17.13 -4.86 -3.83
CA GLN A 53 -17.80 -5.34 -5.04
C GLN A 53 -16.85 -6.16 -5.93
N MET A 54 -15.62 -5.69 -6.17
CA MET A 54 -14.63 -6.42 -7.00
C MET A 54 -14.22 -7.77 -6.39
N PHE A 55 -14.16 -7.86 -5.06
CA PHE A 55 -13.79 -9.09 -4.35
C PHE A 55 -14.99 -9.95 -3.95
N ASN A 56 -16.21 -9.57 -4.35
CA ASN A 56 -17.47 -10.18 -3.95
C ASN A 56 -17.58 -10.38 -2.42
N VAL A 57 -17.27 -9.33 -1.66
CA VAL A 57 -17.33 -9.30 -0.20
C VAL A 57 -17.94 -8.00 0.31
N THR A 58 -18.37 -8.00 1.56
CA THR A 58 -18.93 -6.81 2.19
C THR A 58 -17.87 -5.73 2.41
N ARG A 59 -18.32 -4.47 2.45
CA ARG A 59 -17.50 -3.31 2.83
C ARG A 59 -16.74 -3.54 4.14
N GLU A 60 -17.42 -4.10 5.15
CA GLU A 60 -16.82 -4.37 6.45
C GLU A 60 -15.72 -5.43 6.35
N ARG A 61 -15.86 -6.41 5.46
CA ARG A 61 -14.81 -7.40 5.23
C ARG A 61 -13.55 -6.75 4.66
N ILE A 62 -13.67 -5.80 3.73
CA ILE A 62 -12.51 -5.04 3.22
C ILE A 62 -11.88 -4.22 4.34
N ARG A 63 -12.67 -3.54 5.18
CA ARG A 63 -12.17 -2.78 6.34
C ARG A 63 -11.36 -3.66 7.29
N GLN A 64 -11.84 -4.88 7.58
CA GLN A 64 -11.11 -5.84 8.41
C GLN A 64 -9.79 -6.27 7.78
N ILE A 65 -9.78 -6.54 6.47
CA ILE A 65 -8.56 -6.90 5.73
C ILE A 65 -7.55 -5.75 5.79
N GLU A 66 -7.99 -4.52 5.55
CA GLU A 66 -7.16 -3.31 5.62
C GLU A 66 -6.55 -3.13 7.03
N ALA A 67 -7.38 -3.19 8.07
CA ALA A 67 -6.91 -3.07 9.46
C ALA A 67 -5.89 -4.16 9.82
N LYS A 68 -6.14 -5.40 9.38
CA LYS A 68 -5.23 -6.53 9.60
C LYS A 68 -3.90 -6.34 8.87
N ALA A 69 -3.95 -5.90 7.61
CA ALA A 69 -2.75 -5.65 6.81
C ALA A 69 -1.93 -4.51 7.41
N LEU A 70 -2.54 -3.37 7.74
CA LEU A 70 -1.89 -2.24 8.41
C LEU A 70 -1.24 -2.65 9.74
N ARG A 71 -1.91 -3.52 10.52
CA ARG A 71 -1.32 -4.06 11.75
C ARG A 71 -0.07 -4.89 11.48
N LYS A 72 -0.04 -5.68 10.40
CA LYS A 72 1.15 -6.45 9.99
C LYS A 72 2.27 -5.51 9.54
N LEU A 73 1.96 -4.44 8.81
CA LEU A 73 2.96 -3.47 8.36
C LEU A 73 3.60 -2.70 9.53
N ARG A 74 2.82 -2.44 10.58
CA ARG A 74 3.29 -1.77 11.81
C ARG A 74 4.02 -2.68 12.80
N HIS A 75 4.12 -3.98 12.53
CA HIS A 75 4.77 -4.91 13.45
C HIS A 75 6.30 -4.77 13.38
N PRO A 76 7.05 -4.69 14.50
CA PRO A 76 8.50 -4.45 14.54
C PRO A 76 9.33 -5.25 13.52
N ASN A 77 9.07 -6.56 13.45
CA ASN A 77 9.74 -7.47 12.50
C ASN A 77 9.55 -7.13 11.01
N ARG A 78 8.53 -6.34 10.66
CA ARG A 78 8.26 -5.85 9.29
C ARG A 78 8.44 -4.34 9.17
N SER A 79 8.15 -3.58 10.23
CA SER A 79 8.29 -2.13 10.27
C SER A 79 9.75 -1.69 10.30
N ASN A 80 10.72 -2.53 10.70
CA ASN A 80 12.14 -2.14 10.58
C ASN A 80 12.51 -1.81 9.12
N LYS A 81 11.93 -2.51 8.14
CA LYS A 81 12.11 -2.17 6.71
C LYS A 81 11.43 -0.87 6.27
N VAL A 82 10.49 -0.34 7.06
CA VAL A 82 9.69 0.86 6.76
C VAL A 82 10.18 2.06 7.58
N LYS A 83 10.60 1.84 8.83
CA LYS A 83 11.11 2.84 9.76
C LYS A 83 12.45 3.42 9.33
N ASP A 84 13.31 2.61 8.72
CA ASP A 84 14.62 3.06 8.23
C ASP A 84 14.54 4.20 7.19
N PHE A 85 13.34 4.52 6.66
CA PHE A 85 13.13 5.59 5.68
C PHE A 85 12.09 6.64 6.04
N ILE A 86 11.32 6.49 7.13
CA ILE A 86 10.36 7.52 7.58
C ILE A 86 11.00 8.50 8.59
N ASP A 87 12.11 8.11 9.22
CA ASP A 87 12.86 8.95 10.18
C ASP A 87 14.10 9.64 9.57
N ASN A 88 14.05 10.09 8.31
CA ASN A 88 15.06 11.01 7.72
C ASN A 88 14.39 12.20 7.01
#